data_AF-A0A358EDX0-F1
#
_entry.id   AF-A0A358EDX0-F1
#
_cell.length_a   1.000
_cell.length_b   1.000
_cell.length_c   1.000
_cell.angle_alpha   90.00
_cell.angle_beta   90.00
_cell.angle_gamma   90.00
#
_symmetry.space_group_name_H-M   'P 1'
#
loop_
_entity.id
_entity.type
_entity.pdbx_description
1 polymer ?
#
loop_
_entity_poly.entity_id
_entity_poly.type
_entity_poly.pdbx_seq_one_letter_code
_entity_poly.pdbx_strand_id
1 'polypeptide(L)' 'MITAADVKKLRDMTGAGMMDCKKALTETGGDTEKAVDLLRAKGAA' A
#
# COMPACT_ATOMS: atom_id res chain seq x y z
N MET A 1 12.49 6.76 0.44
CA MET A 1 12.48 6.21 -0.94
C MET A 1 11.68 4.92 -0.89
N ILE A 2 10.60 4.81 -1.66
CA ILE A 2 9.75 3.62 -1.66
C ILE A 2 10.26 2.67 -2.73
N THR A 3 10.59 1.43 -2.35
CA THR A 3 11.16 0.46 -3.28
C THR A 3 10.06 -0.37 -3.94
N ALA A 4 10.37 -0.98 -5.08
CA ALA A 4 9.46 -1.94 -5.72
C ALA A 4 9.17 -3.15 -4.80
N ALA A 5 10.10 -3.48 -3.89
CA ALA A 5 9.90 -4.53 -2.90
C ALA A 5 8.84 -4.13 -1.85
N ASP A 6 8.84 -2.87 -1.39
CA ASP A 6 7.83 -2.37 -0.44
C ASP A 6 6.43 -2.40 -1.06
N VAL A 7 6.31 -1.96 -2.32
CA VAL A 7 5.04 -2.00 -3.06
C VAL A 7 4.55 -3.45 -3.23
N LYS A 8 5.47 -4.38 -3.53
CA LYS A 8 5.14 -5.80 -3.68
C LYS A 8 4.70 -6.41 -2.35
N LYS A 9 5.41 -6.11 -1.26
CA LYS A 9 5.07 -6.58 0.09
C LYS A 9 3.69 -6.09 0.51
N LEU A 10 3.37 -4.82 0.28
CA LEU A 10 2.06 -4.26 0.57
C LEU A 10 0.95 -4.91 -0.27
N ARG A 11 1.22 -5.17 -1.55
CA ARG A 11 0.31 -5.90 -2.43
C ARG A 11 0.05 -7.32 -1.93
N ASP A 12 1.09 -8.04 -1.52
CA ASP A 12 0.94 -9.41 -1.02
C ASP A 12 0.13 -9.45 0.29
N MET A 13 0.22 -8.39 1.12
CA MET A 13 -0.54 -8.27 2.38
C MET A 13 -2.00 -7.84 2.19
N THR A 14 -2.29 -7.00 1.19
CA THR A 14 -3.61 -6.38 1.02
C THR A 14 -4.40 -6.93 -0.15
N GLY A 15 -3.74 -7.58 -1.11
CA GLY A 15 -4.34 -7.97 -2.40
C GLY A 15 -4.62 -6.80 -3.34
N ALA A 16 -4.27 -5.56 -2.97
CA ALA A 16 -4.57 -4.38 -3.77
C ALA A 16 -3.69 -4.28 -5.03
N GLY A 17 -4.14 -3.48 -6.00
CA GLY A 17 -3.40 -3.23 -7.23
C GLY A 17 -2.01 -2.61 -6.97
N MET A 18 -1.05 -2.88 -7.84
CA MET A 18 0.34 -2.39 -7.72
C MET A 18 0.41 -0.84 -7.65
N MET A 19 -0.46 -0.15 -8.40
CA MET A 19 -0.56 1.31 -8.40
C MET A 19 -1.15 1.84 -7.09
N ASP A 20 -2.19 1.18 -6.55
CA ASP A 20 -2.80 1.56 -5.27
C ASP A 20 -1.82 1.36 -4.12
N CYS A 21 -1.08 0.25 -4.12
CA CYS A 21 -0.01 -0.01 -3.15
C CYS A 21 1.07 1.07 -3.20
N LYS A 22 1.49 1.45 -4.40
CA LYS A 22 2.50 2.51 -4.57
C LYS A 22 1.98 3.85 -4.08
N LYS A 23 0.73 4.21 -4.41
CA LYS A 23 0.09 5.45 -3.94
C LYS A 23 -0.06 5.46 -2.42
N ALA A 24 -0.58 4.39 -1.83
CA ALA A 24 -0.74 4.27 -0.39
C ALA A 24 0.59 4.44 0.35
N LEU A 25 1.65 3.75 -0.08
CA LEU A 25 2.99 3.94 0.48
C LEU A 25 3.49 5.38 0.28
N THR A 26 3.15 6.02 -0.83
CA THR A 26 3.57 7.42 -1.06
C THR A 26 2.83 8.38 -0.15
N GLU A 27 1.52 8.21 0.03
CA GLU A 27 0.69 9.02 0.94
C GLU A 27 1.07 8.81 2.41
N THR A 28 1.52 7.61 2.77
CA THR A 28 1.91 7.28 4.15
C THR A 28 3.40 7.47 4.42
N GLY A 29 4.17 7.93 3.44
CA GLY A 29 5.61 8.17 3.59
C GLY A 29 6.46 6.89 3.70
N GLY A 30 5.95 5.76 3.19
CA GLY A 30 6.58 4.44 3.24
C GLY A 30 6.15 3.61 4.45
N ASP A 31 5.22 4.12 5.25
CA ASP A 31 4.68 3.40 6.40
C ASP A 31 3.73 2.30 5.92
N THR A 32 4.17 1.05 6.07
CA THR A 32 3.45 -0.12 5.55
C THR A 32 2.16 -0.36 6.30
N GLU A 33 2.13 -0.18 7.63
CA GLU A 33 0.92 -0.39 8.43
C GLU A 33 -0.14 0.63 8.06
N LYS A 34 0.22 1.91 8.00
CA LYS A 34 -0.70 2.95 7.52
C LYS A 34 -1.16 2.70 6.10
N ALA A 35 -0.28 2.21 5.22
CA ALA A 35 -0.65 1.94 3.84
C ALA A 35 -1.63 0.76 3.72
N VAL A 36 -1.48 -0.27 4.56
CA VAL A 36 -2.43 -1.38 4.67
C VAL A 36 -3.80 -0.85 5.11
N ASP A 37 -3.85 -0.04 6.16
CA ASP A 37 -5.12 0.51 6.66
C ASP A 37 -5.77 1.45 5.65
N LEU A 38 -4.97 2.28 4.97
CA LEU A 38 -5.45 3.17 3.91
C LEU A 38 -6.05 2.38 2.74
N LEU A 39 -5.42 1.28 2.34
CA LEU A 39 -5.93 0.39 1.29
C LEU A 39 -7.18 -0.38 1.73
N ARG A 40 -7.24 -0.90 2.95
CA ARG A 40 -8.45 -1.54 3.48
C ARG A 40 -9.62 -0.57 3.57
N ALA A 41 -9.38 0.65 4.04
CA ALA A 41 -10.39 1.69 4.12
C ALA A 41 -10.92 2.09 2.73
N LYS A 42 -10.05 2.15 1.71
CA LYS A 42 -10.44 2.42 0.31
C LYS A 42 -11.14 1.24 -0.38
N GLY A 43 -10.81 0.01 0.00
CA GLY A 43 -11.34 -1.22 -0.61
C GLY A 43 -12.62 -1.77 0.02
N ALA A 44 -13.06 -1.23 1.17
CA ALA A 44 -14.28 -1.65 1.85
C ALA A 44 -15.59 -1.12 1.21
N ALA A 45 -15.58 -0.85 -0.09
CA ALA A 45 -16.74 -0.41 -0.86
C ALA A 45 -17.39 -1.57 -1.63
#